data_AF-X1J9K3-F1
#
_entry.id   AF-X1J9K3-F1
#
_cell.length_a   1.000
_cell.length_b   1.000
_cell.length_c   1.000
_cell.angle_alpha   90.00
_cell.angle_beta   90.00
_cell.angle_gamma   90.00
#
_symmetry.space_group_name_H-M   'P 1'
#
loop_
_entity.id
_entity.type
_entity.pdbx_description
1 polymer ?
#
loop_
_entity_poly.entity_id
_entity_poly.type
_entity_poly.pdbx_seq_one_letter_code
_entity_poly.pdbx_strand_id
1 'polypeptide(L)' 'GTSGGVFYNSYNLSGSIDKVIPVDVYVPGCPARPEAIINGVLQAWIKLEKLRESMKATPAK' A
#
# COMPACT_ATOMS: atom_id res chain seq x y z
N GLY A 1 -3.36 0.01 9.96
CA GLY A 1 -3.60 1.42 9.58
C GLY A 1 -2.29 2.06 9.14
N THR A 2 -2.34 3.18 8.41
CA THR A 2 -1.15 3.85 7.87
C THR A 2 -0.34 4.60 8.93
N SER A 3 -1.01 5.22 9.91
CA SER A 3 -0.37 5.99 11.00
C SER A 3 -0.90 5.65 12.41
N GLY A 4 -1.76 4.64 12.55
CA GLY A 4 -2.46 4.34 13.81
C GLY A 4 -3.70 5.21 14.08
N GLY A 5 -3.91 6.28 13.29
CA GLY A 5 -5.13 7.10 13.31
C GLY A 5 -5.43 7.66 14.70
N VAL A 6 -6.71 7.65 15.09
CA VAL A 6 -7.17 8.11 16.41
C VAL A 6 -6.56 7.34 17.59
N PHE A 7 -5.97 6.17 17.33
CA PHE A 7 -5.41 5.28 18.35
C PHE A 7 -3.86 5.28 18.34
N TYR A 8 -3.19 6.19 17.65
CA TYR A 8 -1.74 6.12 17.38
C TYR A 8 -0.82 5.91 18.61
N ASN A 9 -1.26 6.28 19.82
CA ASN A 9 -0.50 6.12 21.07
C ASN A 9 -1.10 5.07 22.03
N SER A 10 -1.91 4.15 21.52
CA SER A 10 -2.53 3.12 22.36
C SER A 10 -1.54 1.99 22.64
N TYR A 11 -1.50 1.52 23.89
CA TYR A 11 -0.60 0.45 24.35
C TYR A 11 -0.75 -0.87 23.56
N ASN A 12 -1.91 -1.09 22.94
CA ASN A 12 -2.27 -2.28 22.19
C ASN A 12 -2.01 -2.16 20.68
N LEU A 13 -1.33 -1.10 20.20
CA LEU A 13 -1.02 -0.91 18.79
C LEU A 13 0.48 -1.03 18.52
N SER A 14 0.82 -1.90 17.56
CA SER A 14 2.21 -2.04 17.06
C SER A 14 2.62 -0.92 16.09
N GLY A 15 1.75 0.06 15.85
CA GLY A 15 1.98 1.17 14.91
C GLY A 15 1.57 0.86 13.47
N SER A 16 2.28 1.45 12.51
CA SER A 16 2.01 1.31 11.07
C SER A 16 2.27 -0.10 10.57
N ILE A 17 1.41 -0.56 9.66
CA ILE A 17 1.48 -1.92 9.08
C ILE A 17 2.75 -2.17 8.25
N ASP A 18 3.37 -1.10 7.73
CA ASP A 18 4.65 -1.13 7.01
C ASP A 18 5.78 -1.83 7.77
N LYS A 19 5.73 -1.76 9.10
CA LYS A 19 6.75 -2.34 9.98
C LYS A 19 6.66 -3.86 10.07
N VAL A 20 5.54 -4.44 9.64
CA VAL A 20 5.26 -5.88 9.72
C VAL A 20 5.36 -6.54 8.35
N ILE A 21 4.78 -5.90 7.34
CA ILE A 21 4.80 -6.37 5.95
C ILE A 21 5.09 -5.21 5.00
N PRO A 22 5.82 -5.45 3.90
CA PRO A 22 6.05 -4.43 2.89
C PRO A 22 4.73 -4.01 2.27
N VAL A 23 4.43 -2.71 2.28
CA VAL A 23 3.23 -2.18 1.67
C VAL A 23 3.56 -1.50 0.35
N ASP A 24 2.86 -1.91 -0.70
CA ASP A 24 3.10 -1.37 -2.04
C ASP A 24 2.38 -0.05 -2.31
N VAL A 25 1.16 0.10 -1.79
CA VAL A 25 0.27 1.24 -2.03
C VAL A 25 -0.53 1.54 -0.76
N TYR A 26 -0.64 2.82 -0.42
CA TYR A 26 -1.43 3.32 0.70
C TYR A 26 -2.68 4.06 0.20
N VAL A 27 -3.85 3.68 0.70
CA VAL A 27 -5.11 4.38 0.41
C VAL A 27 -5.45 5.32 1.59
N PRO A 28 -5.40 6.65 1.40
CA PRO A 28 -5.69 7.58 2.49
C PRO A 28 -7.20 7.68 2.76
N GLY A 29 -7.56 7.75 4.05
CA GLY A 29 -8.88 8.14 4.52
C GLY A 29 -9.29 7.49 5.85
N CYS A 30 -10.25 8.09 6.54
CA CYS A 30 -10.79 7.61 7.81
C CYS A 30 -12.29 7.95 7.93
N PRO A 31 -13.20 7.18 7.28
CA PRO A 31 -12.92 6.07 6.37
C PRO A 31 -12.48 6.56 4.97
N ALA A 32 -11.81 5.70 4.21
CA ALA A 32 -11.49 5.99 2.81
C ALA A 32 -12.77 6.10 1.99
N ARG A 33 -12.87 7.15 1.17
CA ARG A 33 -13.98 7.29 0.23
C ARG A 33 -13.90 6.20 -0.85
N PRO A 34 -15.04 5.73 -1.40
CA PRO A 34 -15.04 4.71 -2.45
C PRO A 34 -14.12 5.05 -3.63
N GLU A 35 -14.08 6.32 -4.04
CA GLU A 35 -13.23 6.78 -5.16
C GLU A 35 -11.74 6.67 -4.82
N ALA A 36 -11.35 6.86 -3.56
CA ALA A 36 -9.97 6.72 -3.11
C ALA A 36 -9.53 5.24 -3.12
N ILE A 37 -10.44 4.32 -2.80
CA ILE A 37 -10.18 2.88 -2.89
C ILE A 37 -9.96 2.47 -4.35
N ILE A 38 -10.84 2.92 -5.26
CA ILE A 38 -10.70 2.64 -6.70
C ILE A 38 -9.36 3.18 -7.23
N ASN A 39 -8.98 4.40 -6.84
CA ASN A 39 -7.69 4.98 -7.21
C ASN A 39 -6.51 4.16 -6.65
N GLY A 40 -6.61 3.67 -5.40
CA GLY A 40 -5.61 2.78 -4.81
C GLY A 40 -5.39 1.51 -5.61
N VAL A 41 -6.47 0.87 -6.09
CA VAL A 41 -6.39 -0.33 -6.94
C VAL A 41 -5.74 0.01 -8.29
N LEU A 42 -6.10 1.15 -8.89
CA LEU A 42 -5.50 1.60 -10.14
C LEU A 42 -3.98 1.81 -10.00
N GLN A 43 -3.53 2.44 -8.90
CA GLN A 43 -2.11 2.64 -8.62
C GLN A 43 -1.36 1.31 -8.45
N ALA A 44 -1.98 0.33 -7.78
CA ALA A 44 -1.41 -1.00 -7.61
C ALA A 44 -1.27 -1.71 -8.97
N TRP A 45 -2.28 -1.60 -9.85
CA TRP A 45 -2.21 -2.16 -11.20
C TRP A 45 -1.04 -1.55 -12.00
N ILE A 46 -0.94 -0.21 -12.05
CA ILE A 46 0.15 0.47 -12.78
C ILE A 46 1.52 0.04 -12.26
N LYS A 47 1.67 -0.16 -10.94
CA LYS A 47 2.91 -0.66 -10.34
C LYS A 47 3.23 -2.08 -10.82
N LEU A 48 2.25 -2.97 -10.85
CA LEU A 48 2.41 -4.35 -11.31
C LEU A 48 2.78 -4.43 -12.79
N GLU A 49 2.22 -3.58 -13.65
CA GLU A 49 2.58 -3.56 -15.08
C GLU A 49 4.04 -3.16 -15.30
N LYS A 50 4.52 -2.14 -14.59
CA LYS A 50 5.92 -1.72 -14.64
C LYS A 50 6.87 -2.81 -14.15
N LEU A 51 6.51 -3.50 -13.08
CA LEU A 51 7.29 -4.64 -12.56
C LEU A 51 7.31 -5.80 -13.55
N ARG A 52 6.20 -6.06 -14.24
CA ARG A 52 6.13 -7.08 -15.28
C ARG A 52 7.03 -6.73 -16.47
N GLU A 53 7.07 -5.47 -16.88
CA GLU A 53 7.94 -5.00 -17.95
C GLU A 53 9.42 -5.09 -17.59
N SER A 54 9.80 -4.69 -16.36
CA SER A 54 11.18 -4.82 -15.89
C SER A 54 11.63 -6.28 -15.76
N MET A 55 10.73 -7.19 -15.39
CA MET A 55 10.99 -8.63 -15.38
C MET A 55 11.17 -9.22 -16.79
N LYS A 56 10.46 -8.71 -17.81
CA LYS A 56 10.65 -9.14 -19.21
C LYS A 56 11.96 -8.65 -19.81
N ALA A 57 12.46 -7.49 -19.37
CA ALA A 57 13.67 -6.86 -19.89
C ALA A 57 14.97 -7.47 -19.31
N THR A 58 14.89 -8.20 -18.20
CA THR A 58 16.03 -8.92 -17.64
C THR A 58 15.92 -10.38 -18.07
N PRO A 59 16.61 -10.82 -19.15
CA PRO A 59 16.68 -12.25 -19.44
C PRO A 59 17.34 -12.92 -18.24
N ALA A 60 16.61 -13.87 -17.64
CA ALA A 60 17.11 -14.70 -16.55
C ALA A 60 18.49 -15.26 -16.97
N LYS A 61 19.52 -14.89 -16.20
CA LYS A 61 20.82 -15.53 -16.30
C LYS A 61 20.76 -16.90 -15.64
#